data_AF-A0A3B3BCX8-F1
#
_entry.id   AF-A0A3B3BCX8-F1
#
_cell.length_a   1.000
_cell.length_b   1.000
_cell.length_c   1.000
_cell.angle_alpha   90.00
_cell.angle_beta   90.00
_cell.angle_gamma   90.00
#
_symmetry.space_group_name_H-M   'P 1'
#
loop_
_entity.id
_entity.type
_entity.pdbx_description
1 polymer ?
#
loop_
_entity_poly.entity_id
_entity_poly.type
_entity_poly.pdbx_seq_one_letter_code
_entity_poly.pdbx_strand_id
1 'polypeptide(L)'
;LVCPTSVVALDCEMVGTGPGGRVSELGRCSILDYHGNVLYDKYVRPCQPVTNFRTRWSGIRRHHMRHATPFSEAREEILKILEDKVIIGHSIYNDFRVLDIFPPAHMVRDTSMTRHLRRLAGFPRGRCSSLKILSKKLLNRNVQVGEKGHCSVEDATAALDLYKRVNEKRSLDHL
;
A
#
# COMPACT_ATOMS: atom_id res chain seq x y z
N LEU A 1 6.63 -14.87 18.23
CA LEU A 1 5.82 -13.64 18.37
C LEU A 1 6.48 -12.58 17.50
N VAL A 2 5.75 -11.96 16.57
CA VAL A 2 6.28 -10.83 15.78
C VAL A 2 6.25 -9.60 16.69
N CYS A 3 7.38 -8.92 16.89
CA CYS A 3 7.40 -7.69 17.68
C CYS A 3 6.59 -6.61 16.94
N PRO A 4 5.63 -5.91 17.58
CA PRO A 4 4.87 -4.85 16.93
C PRO A 4 5.73 -3.76 16.28
N THR A 5 6.95 -3.54 16.81
CA THR A 5 7.95 -2.61 16.27
C THR A 5 8.62 -3.07 14.96
N SER A 6 8.41 -4.33 14.55
CA SER A 6 8.98 -4.94 13.35
C SER A 6 7.97 -5.08 12.20
N VAL A 7 6.84 -4.37 12.24
CA VAL A 7 5.81 -4.42 11.19
C VAL A 7 5.46 -3.01 10.73
N VAL A 8 5.35 -2.83 9.41
CA VAL A 8 4.86 -1.60 8.79
C VAL A 8 3.86 -1.91 7.69
N ALA A 9 2.93 -0.99 7.46
CA ALA A 9 2.05 -1.02 6.30
C ALA A 9 2.48 0.01 5.28
N LEU A 10 2.47 -0.36 4.00
CA LEU A 10 2.94 0.44 2.88
C LEU A 10 1.85 0.48 1.80
N ASP A 11 1.64 1.67 1.23
CA ASP A 11 0.89 1.87 0.00
C ASP A 11 1.47 3.05 -0.80
N CYS A 12 1.51 2.90 -2.11
CA CYS A 12 2.01 3.89 -3.05
C CYS A 12 0.93 4.27 -4.08
N GLU A 13 0.82 5.57 -4.34
CA GLU A 13 0.08 6.07 -5.49
C GLU A 13 1.04 6.32 -6.65
N MET A 14 0.69 5.82 -7.84
CA MET A 14 1.51 5.96 -9.04
C MET A 14 1.01 7.05 -9.98
N VAL A 15 1.96 7.76 -10.58
CA VAL A 15 1.74 8.61 -11.75
C VAL A 15 2.28 7.94 -13.01
N GLY A 16 1.85 8.43 -14.17
CA GLY A 16 2.30 8.00 -15.49
C GLY A 16 3.34 8.95 -16.07
N THR A 17 4.44 8.38 -16.57
CA THR A 17 5.50 9.09 -17.30
C THR A 17 5.74 8.47 -18.69
N GLY A 18 6.56 9.14 -19.49
CA GLY A 18 6.84 8.74 -20.88
C GLY A 18 5.63 8.89 -21.83
N PRO A 19 5.74 8.39 -23.08
CA PRO A 19 4.68 8.49 -24.08
C PRO A 19 3.35 7.89 -23.59
N GLY A 20 2.31 8.71 -23.56
CA GLY A 20 0.97 8.32 -23.11
C GLY A 20 0.85 7.96 -21.62
N GLY A 21 1.86 8.25 -20.79
CA GLY A 21 1.84 7.97 -19.35
C GLY A 21 1.81 6.48 -19.00
N ARG A 22 2.38 5.64 -19.88
CA ARG A 22 2.34 4.17 -19.78
C ARG A 22 3.33 3.63 -18.74
N VAL A 23 4.39 4.35 -18.44
CA VAL A 23 5.35 3.97 -17.39
C VAL A 23 4.79 4.41 -16.05
N SER A 24 4.62 3.47 -15.12
CA SER A 24 4.17 3.78 -13.76
C SER A 24 5.38 4.15 -12.91
N GLU A 25 5.36 5.33 -12.31
CA GLU A 25 6.39 5.79 -11.36
C GLU A 25 5.74 6.28 -10.07
N LEU A 26 6.51 6.30 -8.99
CA LEU A 26 6.05 6.69 -7.67
C LEU A 26 5.63 8.17 -7.63
N GLY A 27 4.40 8.44 -7.19
CA GLY A 27 3.87 9.80 -7.03
C GLY A 27 3.51 10.18 -5.59
N ARG A 28 3.23 9.20 -4.73
CA ARG A 28 3.07 9.36 -3.28
C ARG A 28 3.35 8.02 -2.61
N CYS A 29 3.96 8.03 -1.44
CA CYS A 29 4.12 6.85 -0.60
C CYS A 29 3.64 7.17 0.82
N SER A 30 2.90 6.25 1.42
CA SER A 30 2.53 6.31 2.83
C SER A 30 2.97 5.03 3.55
N ILE A 31 3.59 5.20 4.73
CA ILE A 31 4.03 4.12 5.60
C ILE A 31 3.44 4.35 6.99
N LEU A 32 2.84 3.31 7.57
CA LEU A 32 2.33 3.33 8.94
C LEU A 32 3.02 2.27 9.80
N ASP A 33 3.13 2.55 11.09
CA ASP A 33 3.50 1.56 12.08
C ASP A 33 2.36 0.55 12.34
N TYR A 34 2.62 -0.44 13.20
CA TYR A 34 1.60 -1.42 13.57
C TYR A 34 0.39 -0.82 14.29
N HIS A 35 0.50 0.35 14.94
CA HIS A 35 -0.61 1.01 15.61
C HIS A 35 -1.46 1.87 14.66
N GLY A 36 -1.00 2.08 13.43
CA GLY A 36 -1.64 2.94 12.44
C GLY A 36 -1.19 4.40 12.53
N ASN A 37 -0.08 4.69 13.24
CA ASN A 37 0.53 6.00 13.19
C ASN A 37 1.31 6.16 11.88
N VAL A 38 1.20 7.33 11.25
CA VAL A 38 1.91 7.64 10.01
C VAL A 38 3.39 7.87 10.31
N LEU A 39 4.25 7.03 9.76
CA LEU A 39 5.71 7.17 9.81
C LEU A 39 6.26 7.97 8.61
N TYR A 40 5.58 7.85 7.47
CA TYR A 40 5.95 8.52 6.23
C TYR A 40 4.70 8.81 5.44
N ASP A 41 4.55 10.03 4.92
CA ASP A 41 3.51 10.37 3.96
C ASP A 41 3.97 11.57 3.11
N LYS A 42 4.55 11.29 1.94
CA LYS A 42 5.08 12.33 1.06
C LYS A 42 4.67 12.12 -0.38
N TYR A 43 4.41 13.22 -1.07
CA TYR A 43 4.38 13.25 -2.53
C TYR A 43 5.80 13.13 -3.06
N VAL A 44 5.97 12.34 -4.12
CA VAL A 44 7.27 12.04 -4.72
C VAL A 44 7.27 12.53 -6.16
N ARG A 45 8.36 13.19 -6.55
CA ARG A 45 8.59 13.63 -7.91
C ARG A 45 9.43 12.57 -8.64
N PRO A 46 8.89 11.89 -9.65
CA PRO A 46 9.66 10.95 -10.46
C PRO A 46 10.84 11.60 -11.17
N CYS A 47 11.79 10.79 -11.62
CA CYS A 47 12.93 11.26 -12.40
C CYS A 47 12.50 11.78 -13.78
N GLN A 48 11.45 11.19 -14.37
CA GLN A 48 10.90 11.61 -15.65
C GLN A 48 9.71 12.56 -15.47
N PRO A 49 9.44 13.44 -16.45
CA PRO A 49 8.27 14.30 -16.41
C PRO A 49 6.96 13.51 -16.35
N VAL A 50 6.06 13.93 -15.46
CA VAL A 50 4.71 13.37 -15.35
C VAL A 50 3.87 13.78 -16.54
N THR A 51 3.47 12.80 -17.36
CA THR A 51 2.60 13.00 -18.52
C THR A 51 1.14 12.65 -18.24
N ASN A 52 0.88 11.82 -17.22
CA ASN A 52 -0.47 11.49 -16.77
C ASN A 52 -0.52 11.34 -15.24
N PHE A 53 -1.26 12.20 -14.55
CA PHE A 53 -1.35 12.14 -13.09
C PHE A 53 -2.18 10.96 -12.57
N ARG A 54 -3.02 10.34 -13.42
CA ARG A 54 -3.92 9.26 -13.02
C ARG A 54 -4.84 9.66 -11.86
N THR A 55 -5.20 10.95 -11.74
CA THR A 55 -5.87 11.54 -10.58
C THR A 55 -7.11 10.79 -10.11
N ARG A 56 -7.88 10.19 -11.02
CA ARG A 56 -9.05 9.36 -10.66
C ARG A 56 -8.69 8.19 -9.74
N TRP A 57 -7.48 7.66 -9.86
CA TRP A 57 -6.95 6.57 -9.05
C TRP A 57 -5.98 7.09 -8.00
N SER A 58 -4.99 7.90 -8.39
CA SER A 58 -3.91 8.31 -7.48
C SER A 58 -4.26 9.42 -6.50
N GLY A 59 -5.31 10.21 -6.81
CA GLY A 59 -5.60 11.49 -6.16
C GLY A 59 -4.54 12.58 -6.35
N ILE A 60 -3.47 12.30 -7.10
CA ILE A 60 -2.37 13.23 -7.33
C ILE A 60 -2.78 14.27 -8.38
N ARG A 61 -2.39 15.52 -8.14
CA ARG A 61 -2.60 16.67 -9.02
C ARG A 61 -1.28 17.38 -9.27
N ARG A 62 -1.20 18.17 -10.34
CA ARG A 62 0.00 18.92 -10.73
C ARG A 62 0.58 19.78 -9.59
N HIS A 63 -0.28 20.37 -8.76
CA HIS A 63 0.18 21.21 -7.66
C HIS A 63 0.92 20.43 -6.56
N HIS A 64 0.62 19.15 -6.36
CA HIS A 64 1.34 18.29 -5.40
C HIS A 64 2.82 18.13 -5.79
N MET A 65 3.15 18.23 -7.09
CA MET A 65 4.52 18.07 -7.58
C MET A 65 5.41 19.30 -7.33
N ARG A 66 4.85 20.46 -6.95
CA ARG A 66 5.63 21.70 -6.75
C ARG A 66 6.65 21.58 -5.62
N HIS A 67 6.28 20.85 -4.56
CA HIS A 67 7.11 20.64 -3.36
C HIS A 67 7.30 19.14 -3.07
N ALA A 68 7.10 18.28 -4.08
CA ALA A 68 7.29 16.85 -3.92
C ALA A 68 8.77 16.50 -3.74
N THR A 69 9.03 15.52 -2.89
CA THR A 69 10.40 15.03 -2.60
C THR A 69 10.95 14.34 -3.85
N PRO A 70 12.19 14.62 -4.30
CA PRO A 70 12.81 13.90 -5.40
C PRO A 70 12.82 12.38 -5.15
N PHE A 71 12.58 11.58 -6.19
CA PHE A 71 12.49 10.12 -6.06
C PHE A 71 13.70 9.49 -5.35
N SER A 72 14.93 9.91 -5.66
CA SER A 72 16.15 9.37 -5.05
C SER A 72 16.16 9.55 -3.53
N GLU A 73 15.79 10.74 -3.05
CA GLU A 73 15.73 11.08 -1.62
C GLU A 73 14.59 10.33 -0.93
N ALA A 74 13.39 10.38 -1.52
CA ALA A 74 12.23 9.66 -1.00
C ALA A 74 12.49 8.15 -0.89
N ARG A 75 13.15 7.55 -1.90
CA ARG A 75 13.48 6.12 -1.90
C ARG A 75 14.45 5.76 -0.78
N GLU A 76 15.47 6.58 -0.53
CA GLU A 76 16.41 6.37 0.58
C GLU A 76 15.69 6.41 1.93
N GLU A 77 14.83 7.42 2.16
CA GLU A 77 14.03 7.54 3.37
C GLU A 77 13.10 6.34 3.56
N ILE A 78 12.40 5.93 2.50
CA ILE A 78 11.51 4.76 2.52
C ILE A 78 12.29 3.49 2.86
N LEU A 79 13.41 3.24 2.20
CA LEU A 79 14.23 2.04 2.43
C LEU A 79 14.72 1.95 3.88
N LYS A 80 15.15 3.07 4.45
CA LYS A 80 15.55 3.14 5.86
C LYS A 80 14.41 2.80 6.82
N ILE A 81 13.18 3.18 6.50
CA ILE A 81 12.01 2.83 7.30
C ILE A 81 11.66 1.35 7.15
N LEU A 82 11.82 0.77 5.95
CA LEU A 82 11.47 -0.62 5.65
C LEU A 82 12.51 -1.64 6.17
N GLU A 83 13.73 -1.19 6.48
CA GLU A 83 14.84 -2.04 6.93
C GLU A 83 14.46 -2.91 8.13
N ASP A 84 14.72 -4.22 8.00
CA ASP A 84 14.39 -5.26 8.98
C ASP A 84 12.93 -5.31 9.45
N LYS A 85 12.00 -4.81 8.63
CA LYS A 85 10.56 -4.84 8.94
C LYS A 85 9.78 -5.81 8.04
N VAL A 86 8.78 -6.43 8.64
CA VAL A 86 7.72 -7.13 7.90
C VAL A 86 6.82 -6.07 7.26
N ILE A 87 6.66 -6.14 5.94
CA ILE A 87 5.93 -5.15 5.15
C ILE A 87 4.56 -5.71 4.77
N ILE A 88 3.51 -5.00 5.18
CA ILE A 88 2.11 -5.29 4.88
C ILE A 88 1.63 -4.37 3.76
N GLY A 89 0.85 -4.91 2.83
CA GLY A 89 0.19 -4.09 1.80
C GLY A 89 -0.90 -4.87 1.05
N HIS A 90 -1.43 -4.28 -0.01
CA HIS A 90 -2.46 -4.91 -0.84
C HIS A 90 -2.06 -4.86 -2.32
N SER A 91 -1.78 -6.02 -2.91
CA SER A 91 -1.13 -6.09 -4.24
C SER A 91 0.22 -5.38 -4.27
N ILE A 92 0.96 -5.54 -3.16
CA ILE A 92 2.16 -4.77 -2.78
C ILE A 92 3.33 -4.86 -3.78
N TYR A 93 3.33 -5.87 -4.65
CA TYR A 93 4.34 -6.01 -5.69
C TYR A 93 4.29 -4.87 -6.72
N ASN A 94 3.17 -4.16 -6.84
CA ASN A 94 3.10 -2.95 -7.66
C ASN A 94 3.93 -1.81 -7.05
N ASP A 95 3.86 -1.65 -5.74
CA ASP A 95 4.60 -0.68 -4.94
C ASP A 95 6.10 -0.97 -4.98
N PHE A 96 6.47 -2.23 -4.75
CA PHE A 96 7.88 -2.66 -4.83
C PHE A 96 8.50 -2.41 -6.19
N ARG A 97 7.73 -2.59 -7.27
CA ARG A 97 8.21 -2.31 -8.63
C ARG A 97 8.49 -0.82 -8.87
N VAL A 98 7.65 0.10 -8.37
CA VAL A 98 7.90 1.54 -8.53
C VAL A 98 8.95 2.08 -7.56
N LEU A 99 9.19 1.38 -6.45
CA LEU A 99 10.29 1.63 -5.54
C LEU A 99 11.61 0.99 -6.00
N ASP A 100 11.57 0.08 -6.98
CA ASP A 100 12.72 -0.74 -7.41
C ASP A 100 13.37 -1.49 -6.25
N ILE A 101 12.57 -2.29 -5.53
CA ILE A 101 13.00 -3.09 -4.36
C ILE A 101 12.49 -4.53 -4.43
N PHE A 102 13.22 -5.45 -3.81
CA PHE A 102 12.88 -6.87 -3.78
C PHE A 102 13.05 -7.45 -2.36
N PRO A 103 12.13 -7.14 -1.42
CA PRO A 103 12.24 -7.64 -0.05
C PRO A 103 12.14 -9.18 -0.01
N PRO A 104 12.84 -9.87 0.91
CA PRO A 104 12.71 -11.31 1.08
C PRO A 104 11.26 -11.74 1.30
N ALA A 105 10.82 -12.82 0.64
CA ALA A 105 9.41 -13.23 0.65
C ALA A 105 8.85 -13.48 2.08
N HIS A 106 9.68 -13.94 3.01
CA HIS A 106 9.27 -14.16 4.40
C HIS A 106 8.99 -12.87 5.19
N MET A 107 9.44 -11.72 4.68
CA MET A 107 9.20 -10.38 5.23
C MET A 107 7.98 -9.68 4.60
N VAL A 108 7.32 -10.28 3.60
CA VAL A 108 6.20 -9.64 2.90
C VAL A 108 4.87 -10.28 3.28
N ARG A 109 3.84 -9.46 3.50
CA ARG A 109 2.46 -9.91 3.73
C ARG A 109 1.51 -9.16 2.81
N ASP A 110 1.20 -9.77 1.66
CA ASP A 110 0.23 -9.25 0.72
C ASP A 110 -1.19 -9.72 1.08
N THR A 111 -2.03 -8.77 1.48
CA THR A 111 -3.44 -9.04 1.86
C THR A 111 -4.30 -9.48 0.67
N SER A 112 -3.96 -9.09 -0.56
CA SER A 112 -4.68 -9.53 -1.77
C SER A 112 -4.44 -11.02 -2.07
N MET A 113 -3.24 -11.51 -1.70
CA MET A 113 -2.79 -12.89 -1.93
C MET A 113 -3.06 -13.82 -0.74
N THR A 114 -3.51 -13.30 0.39
CA THR A 114 -3.76 -14.09 1.61
C THR A 114 -4.98 -15.02 1.47
N ARG A 115 -4.73 -16.33 1.44
CA ARG A 115 -5.77 -17.37 1.31
C ARG A 115 -6.81 -17.32 2.43
N HIS A 116 -6.40 -16.98 3.65
CA HIS A 116 -7.31 -16.93 4.79
C HIS A 116 -8.31 -15.77 4.68
N LEU A 117 -7.87 -14.58 4.26
CA LEU A 117 -8.74 -13.43 3.99
C LEU A 117 -9.80 -13.76 2.95
N ARG A 118 -9.40 -14.41 1.84
CA ARG A 118 -10.34 -14.84 0.80
C ARG A 118 -11.40 -15.80 1.33
N ARG A 119 -11.00 -16.77 2.16
CA ARG A 119 -11.92 -17.72 2.79
C ARG A 119 -12.88 -17.02 3.75
N LEU A 120 -12.37 -16.14 4.62
CA LEU A 120 -13.20 -15.39 5.57
C LEU A 120 -14.20 -14.48 4.85
N ALA A 121 -13.83 -13.92 3.70
CA ALA A 121 -14.72 -13.08 2.89
C ALA A 121 -15.71 -13.89 2.01
N GLY A 122 -15.66 -15.22 2.06
CA GLY A 122 -16.56 -16.11 1.32
C GLY A 122 -16.35 -16.11 -0.19
N PHE A 123 -15.13 -15.85 -0.69
CA PHE A 123 -14.85 -15.84 -2.13
C PHE A 123 -14.49 -17.21 -2.69
N PRO A 124 -14.92 -17.54 -3.93
CA PRO A 124 -14.45 -18.72 -4.65
C PRO A 124 -12.92 -18.69 -4.82
N ARG A 125 -12.31 -19.87 -4.95
CA ARG A 125 -10.87 -19.97 -5.24
C ARG A 125 -10.55 -19.26 -6.57
N GLY A 126 -9.46 -18.48 -6.61
CA GLY A 126 -8.91 -17.91 -7.85
C GLY A 126 -9.21 -16.43 -8.14
N ARG A 127 -10.06 -15.73 -7.37
CA ARG A 127 -10.25 -14.27 -7.53
C ARG A 127 -9.38 -13.47 -6.56
N CYS A 128 -8.51 -12.60 -7.09
CA CYS A 128 -7.95 -11.49 -6.30
C CYS A 128 -9.10 -10.57 -5.89
N SER A 129 -9.26 -10.37 -4.58
CA SER A 129 -10.32 -9.52 -4.04
C SER A 129 -9.76 -8.12 -3.82
N SER A 130 -10.40 -7.11 -4.38
CA SER A 130 -9.95 -5.73 -4.21
C SER A 130 -10.00 -5.32 -2.73
N LEU A 131 -9.12 -4.38 -2.37
CA LEU A 131 -9.07 -3.80 -1.04
C LEU A 131 -10.44 -3.28 -0.58
N LYS A 132 -11.16 -2.60 -1.49
CA LYS A 132 -12.53 -2.12 -1.27
C LYS A 132 -13.50 -3.23 -0.85
N ILE A 133 -13.48 -4.35 -1.55
CA ILE A 133 -14.37 -5.48 -1.27
C ILE A 133 -14.02 -6.15 0.06
N LEU A 134 -12.72 -6.40 0.31
CA LEU A 134 -12.27 -7.02 1.56
C LEU A 134 -12.56 -6.12 2.76
N SER A 135 -12.27 -4.83 2.66
CA SER A 135 -12.55 -3.85 3.71
C SER A 135 -14.03 -3.80 4.05
N LYS A 136 -14.90 -3.81 3.03
CA LYS A 136 -16.35 -3.80 3.27
C LYS A 136 -16.82 -5.08 3.95
N LYS A 137 -16.37 -6.24 3.50
CA LYS A 137 -16.82 -7.53 4.05
C LYS A 137 -16.27 -7.85 5.42
N LEU A 138 -15.01 -7.53 5.68
CA LEU A 138 -14.28 -8.01 6.87
C LEU A 138 -14.10 -6.95 7.95
N LEU A 139 -14.12 -5.67 7.57
CA LEU A 139 -13.97 -4.53 8.48
C LEU A 139 -15.23 -3.66 8.55
N ASN A 140 -16.26 -3.96 7.74
CA ASN A 140 -17.45 -3.11 7.55
C ASN A 140 -17.13 -1.66 7.16
N ARG A 141 -15.95 -1.42 6.54
CA ARG A 141 -15.49 -0.08 6.13
C ARG A 141 -15.57 0.09 4.62
N ASN A 142 -16.09 1.22 4.17
CA ASN A 142 -15.95 1.66 2.79
C ASN A 142 -14.65 2.44 2.67
N VAL A 143 -13.79 2.04 1.73
CA VAL A 143 -12.52 2.73 1.37
C VAL A 143 -12.55 3.08 -0.11
N GLN A 144 -11.67 3.98 -0.56
CA GLN A 144 -11.60 4.42 -1.95
C GLN A 144 -12.97 4.97 -2.40
N VAL A 145 -13.55 5.81 -1.55
CA VAL A 145 -14.84 6.48 -1.78
C VAL A 145 -14.61 7.93 -2.22
N GLY A 146 -15.43 8.39 -3.16
CA GLY A 146 -15.37 9.76 -3.68
C GLY A 146 -14.64 9.90 -5.01
N GLU A 147 -14.63 11.13 -5.52
CA GLU A 147 -14.15 11.47 -6.88
C GLU A 147 -12.73 12.03 -6.89
N LYS A 148 -12.13 12.22 -5.71
CA LYS A 148 -10.82 12.85 -5.56
C LYS A 148 -9.64 11.92 -5.82
N GLY A 149 -9.88 10.64 -6.11
CA GLY A 149 -8.87 9.59 -6.17
C GLY A 149 -8.69 8.88 -4.83
N HIS A 150 -7.80 7.90 -4.80
CA HIS A 150 -7.46 7.12 -3.61
C HIS A 150 -6.53 7.91 -2.69
N CYS A 151 -6.40 7.40 -1.46
CA CYS A 151 -5.52 7.95 -0.46
C CYS A 151 -4.66 6.82 0.10
N SER A 152 -3.36 6.84 -0.22
CA SER A 152 -2.41 5.84 0.27
C SER A 152 -2.41 5.63 1.79
N VAL A 153 -2.69 6.66 2.59
CA VAL A 153 -2.85 6.49 4.05
C VAL A 153 -4.08 5.64 4.39
N GLU A 154 -5.22 5.87 3.73
CA GLU A 154 -6.44 5.06 3.92
C GLU A 154 -6.20 3.62 3.48
N ASP A 155 -5.56 3.44 2.33
CA ASP A 155 -5.35 2.13 1.72
C ASP A 155 -4.33 1.29 2.52
N ALA A 156 -3.21 1.88 2.96
CA ALA A 156 -2.27 1.21 3.84
C ALA A 156 -2.87 0.89 5.22
N THR A 157 -3.70 1.77 5.77
CA THR A 157 -4.48 1.50 7.01
C THR A 157 -5.40 0.29 6.79
N ALA A 158 -6.07 0.21 5.65
CA ALA A 158 -6.93 -0.92 5.33
C ALA A 158 -6.20 -2.24 5.13
N ALA A 159 -5.03 -2.22 4.50
CA ALA A 159 -4.19 -3.40 4.43
C ALA A 159 -3.75 -3.86 5.84
N LEU A 160 -3.35 -2.93 6.71
CA LEU A 160 -2.93 -3.23 8.08
C LEU A 160 -4.06 -3.86 8.91
N ASP A 161 -5.26 -3.27 8.87
CA ASP A 161 -6.42 -3.76 9.62
C ASP A 161 -6.86 -5.15 9.14
N LEU A 162 -6.83 -5.40 7.82
CA LEU A 162 -7.10 -6.73 7.26
C LEU A 162 -6.07 -7.75 7.75
N TYR A 163 -4.79 -7.37 7.82
CA TYR A 163 -3.74 -8.23 8.34
C TYR A 163 -3.95 -8.56 9.83
N LYS A 164 -4.27 -7.56 10.67
CA LYS A 164 -4.56 -7.76 12.10
C LYS A 164 -5.74 -8.71 12.31
N ARG A 165 -6.82 -8.51 11.54
CA ARG A 165 -8.04 -9.33 11.59
C ARG A 165 -7.76 -10.82 11.39
N VAL A 166 -6.80 -11.17 10.52
CA VAL A 166 -6.37 -12.55 10.25
C VAL A 166 -5.61 -13.13 11.43
N ASN A 167 -4.71 -12.35 12.02
CA ASN A 167 -3.90 -12.80 13.14
C ASN A 167 -4.73 -13.02 14.40
N GLU A 168 -5.68 -12.13 14.70
CA GLU A 168 -6.62 -12.28 15.82
C GLU A 168 -7.44 -13.59 15.69
N LYS A 169 -7.97 -13.87 14.50
CA LYS A 169 -8.73 -15.11 14.24
C LYS A 169 -7.87 -16.36 14.41
N ARG A 170 -6.63 -16.35 13.93
CA ARG A 170 -5.71 -17.47 14.13
C ARG A 170 -5.42 -17.72 15.61
N SER A 171 -5.24 -16.66 16.40
CA SER A 171 -5.02 -16.79 17.84
C SER A 171 -6.25 -17.36 18.57
N LEU A 172 -7.46 -17.04 18.11
CA LEU A 172 -8.71 -17.60 18.65
C LEU A 172 -8.96 -19.05 18.20
N ASP A 173 -8.63 -19.42 16.97
CA ASP A 173 -8.78 -20.79 16.45
C ASP A 173 -7.76 -21.78 17.06
N HIS A 174 -6.77 -21.29 17.81
CA HIS A 174 -5.76 -22.07 18.54
C HIS A 174 -5.97 -22.09 20.07
N LEU A 175 -7.06 -21.50 20.56
CA LEU A 175 -7.56 -21.61 21.93
C LEU A 175 -8.75 -22.59 21.97
#